data_AF-A0A4R2LN29-F1
#
_entry.id   AF-A0A4R2LN29-F1
#
_cell.length_a   1.000
_cell.length_b   1.000
_cell.length_c   1.000
_cell.angle_alpha   90.00
_cell.angle_beta   90.00
_cell.angle_gamma   90.00
#
_symmetry.space_group_name_H-M   'P 1'
#
loop_
_entity.id
_entity.type
_entity.pdbx_description
1 polymer ?
#
loop_
_entity_poly.entity_id
_entity_poly.type
_entity_poly.pdbx_seq_one_letter_code
_entity_poly.pdbx_strand_id
1 'polypeptide(L)' 'MEEKKTYSELMQQSVEETTFYMTSAIDIINKKLGESYAENHPELLGAFMQTTAIANLESVLKNKLENIEKAIDQIQ' A
#
# COMPACT_ATOMS: atom_id res chain seq x y z
N MET A 1 7.41 21.56 -1.24
CA MET A 1 6.43 21.13 -2.24
C MET A 1 7.03 19.91 -2.92
N GLU A 2 6.41 18.74 -2.79
CA GLU A 2 6.93 17.52 -3.43
C GLU A 2 6.85 17.69 -4.94
N GLU A 3 7.95 17.40 -5.64
CA GLU A 3 8.02 17.57 -7.09
C GLU A 3 7.10 16.55 -7.78
N LYS A 4 6.37 16.98 -8.81
CA LYS A 4 5.40 16.12 -9.48
C LYS A 4 6.14 15.09 -10.34
N LYS A 5 5.98 13.81 -10.02
CA LYS A 5 6.55 12.70 -10.81
C LYS A 5 6.06 12.72 -12.26
N THR A 6 6.96 12.41 -13.18
CA THR A 6 6.69 12.12 -14.59
C THR A 6 5.91 10.80 -14.74
N TYR A 7 5.34 10.58 -15.92
CA TYR A 7 4.63 9.33 -16.21
C TYR A 7 5.52 8.09 -16.05
N SER A 8 6.77 8.16 -16.49
CA SER A 8 7.71 7.03 -16.37
C SER A 8 8.05 6.73 -14.91
N GLU A 9 8.22 7.76 -14.08
CA GLU A 9 8.47 7.59 -12.65
C GLU A 9 7.25 7.03 -11.92
N LEU A 10 6.04 7.42 -12.31
CA LEU A 10 4.80 6.85 -11.78
C LEU A 10 4.66 5.36 -12.14
N MET A 11 5.00 4.99 -13.38
CA MET A 11 5.00 3.59 -13.81
C MET A 11 6.03 2.76 -13.04
N GLN A 12 7.25 3.26 -12.89
CA GLN A 12 8.29 2.58 -12.12
C GLN A 12 7.88 2.41 -10.65
N GLN A 13 7.38 3.47 -10.02
CA GLN A 13 6.85 3.41 -8.66
C GLN A 13 5.76 2.35 -8.51
N SER A 14 4.84 2.27 -9.48
CA SER A 14 3.73 1.30 -9.44
C SER A 14 4.25 -0.15 -9.45
N VAL A 15 5.30 -0.43 -10.24
CA VAL A 15 5.93 -1.76 -10.30
C VAL A 15 6.65 -2.07 -8.99
N GLU A 16 7.41 -1.11 -8.45
CA GLU A 16 8.13 -1.26 -7.18
C GLU A 16 7.17 -1.52 -6.00
N GLU A 17 6.10 -0.74 -5.89
CA GLU A 17 5.08 -0.90 -4.86
C GLU A 17 4.36 -2.24 -4.98
N THR A 18 3.95 -2.63 -6.19
CA THR A 18 3.28 -3.93 -6.41
C THR A 18 4.20 -5.09 -6.05
N THR A 19 5.48 -5.01 -6.42
CA THR A 19 6.49 -6.05 -6.09
C THR A 19 6.71 -6.15 -4.58
N PHE A 20 6.79 -5.00 -3.90
CA PHE A 20 6.92 -4.93 -2.44
C PHE A 20 5.73 -5.59 -1.74
N TYR A 21 4.50 -5.24 -2.13
CA TYR A 21 3.30 -5.82 -1.54
C TYR A 21 3.19 -7.32 -1.82
N MET A 22 3.48 -7.76 -3.05
CA MET A 22 3.44 -9.17 -3.40
C MET A 22 4.43 -9.99 -2.58
N THR A 23 5.69 -9.55 -2.51
CA THR A 23 6.75 -10.25 -1.77
C THR A 23 6.43 -10.30 -0.27
N SER A 24 5.96 -9.19 0.28
CA SER A 24 5.56 -9.11 1.69
C SER A 24 4.36 -10.01 2.00
N ALA A 25 3.35 -10.04 1.12
CA ALA A 25 2.17 -10.88 1.28
C ALA A 25 2.54 -12.37 1.24
N ILE A 26 3.40 -12.79 0.30
CA ILE A 26 3.90 -14.18 0.22
C ILE A 26 4.61 -14.56 1.52
N ASP A 27 5.54 -13.74 2.01
CA ASP A 27 6.28 -14.01 3.25
C ASP A 27 5.35 -14.13 4.45
N ILE A 28 4.43 -13.18 4.63
CA ILE A 28 3.49 -13.15 5.76
C ILE A 28 2.54 -14.36 5.72
N ILE A 29 2.01 -14.69 4.55
CA ILE A 29 1.10 -15.83 4.37
C ILE A 29 1.85 -17.13 4.67
N ASN A 30 3.02 -17.34 4.07
CA ASN A 30 3.79 -18.56 4.26
C ASN A 30 4.23 -18.73 5.72
N LYS A 31 4.66 -17.65 6.38
CA LYS A 31 5.03 -17.65 7.80
C LYS A 31 3.87 -18.01 8.72
N LYS A 32 2.63 -17.66 8.35
CA LYS A 32 1.43 -17.91 9.17
C LYS A 32 0.77 -19.25 8.90
N LEU A 33 0.73 -19.68 7.63
CA LEU A 33 -0.10 -20.80 7.17
C LEU A 33 0.72 -22.01 6.67
N GLY A 34 2.04 -21.86 6.56
CA GLY A 34 2.97 -22.91 6.13
C GLY A 34 3.73 -22.54 4.85
N GLU A 35 4.90 -23.15 4.66
CA GLU A 35 5.70 -22.93 3.45
C GLU A 35 4.89 -23.22 2.17
N SER A 36 5.12 -22.41 1.13
CA SER A 36 4.42 -22.47 -0.16
C SER A 36 2.88 -22.34 -0.10
N TYR A 37 2.28 -21.97 1.03
CA TYR A 37 0.82 -21.78 1.10
C TYR A 37 0.36 -20.67 0.15
N ALA A 38 1.08 -19.55 0.08
CA ALA A 38 0.74 -18.43 -0.80
C ALA A 38 0.77 -18.82 -2.30
N GLU A 39 1.69 -19.69 -2.69
CA GLU A 39 1.84 -20.16 -4.09
C GLU A 39 0.66 -21.04 -4.50
N ASN A 40 0.13 -21.82 -3.55
CA ASN A 40 -1.02 -22.70 -3.78
C ASN A 40 -2.38 -21.99 -3.66
N HIS A 41 -2.39 -20.76 -3.13
CA HIS A 41 -3.59 -19.97 -2.87
C HIS A 41 -3.48 -18.54 -3.41
N PRO A 42 -3.37 -18.36 -4.74
CA PRO A 42 -3.25 -17.04 -5.37
C PRO A 42 -4.45 -16.11 -5.08
N GLU A 43 -5.63 -16.68 -4.82
CA GLU A 43 -6.81 -15.95 -4.38
C GLU A 43 -6.60 -15.27 -3.01
N LEU A 44 -5.96 -15.96 -2.07
CA LEU A 44 -5.64 -15.42 -0.76
C LEU A 44 -4.54 -14.36 -0.87
N LEU A 45 -3.51 -14.62 -1.68
CA LEU A 45 -2.45 -13.66 -1.96
C LEU A 45 -3.02 -12.35 -2.53
N GLY A 46 -3.88 -12.46 -3.55
CA GLY A 46 -4.54 -11.31 -4.17
C GLY A 46 -5.44 -10.54 -3.20
N ALA A 47 -6.26 -11.25 -2.41
CA ALA A 47 -7.12 -10.62 -1.40
C ALA A 47 -6.31 -9.90 -0.31
N PHE A 48 -5.20 -10.50 0.13
CA PHE A 48 -4.31 -9.90 1.12
C PHE A 48 -3.65 -8.63 0.58
N MET A 49 -3.11 -8.67 -0.64
CA MET A 49 -2.50 -7.50 -1.29
C MET A 49 -3.49 -6.36 -1.46
N GLN A 50 -4.72 -6.65 -1.94
CA GLN A 50 -5.77 -5.64 -2.10
C GLN A 50 -6.17 -5.02 -0.76
N THR A 51 -6.40 -5.84 0.27
CA THR A 51 -6.77 -5.37 1.61
C THR A 51 -5.66 -4.48 2.21
N THR A 52 -4.39 -4.86 2.02
CA THR A 52 -3.24 -4.09 2.50
C THR A 52 -3.12 -2.74 1.79
N ALA A 53 -3.29 -2.72 0.46
CA ALA A 53 -3.24 -1.50 -0.32
C ALA A 53 -4.36 -0.52 0.07
N ILE A 54 -5.58 -1.03 0.29
CA ILE A 54 -6.72 -0.24 0.78
C ILE A 54 -6.42 0.35 2.15
N ALA A 55 -5.99 -0.46 3.13
CA ALA A 55 -5.68 0.01 4.48
C ALA A 55 -4.57 1.09 4.50
N ASN A 56 -3.56 0.95 3.63
CA ASN A 56 -2.52 1.97 3.46
C ASN A 56 -3.09 3.27 2.89
N LEU A 57 -3.91 3.19 1.83
CA LEU A 57 -4.57 4.36 1.24
C LEU A 57 -5.48 5.08 2.24
N GLU A 58 -6.28 4.34 3.01
CA GLU A 58 -7.12 4.90 4.08
C GLU A 58 -6.29 5.67 5.11
N SER A 59 -5.17 5.09 5.55
CA SER A 59 -4.25 5.72 6.51
C SER A 59 -3.61 7.00 5.95
N VAL A 60 -3.17 6.97 4.70
CA VAL A 60 -2.60 8.15 4.01
C VAL A 60 -3.65 9.26 3.87
N LEU A 61 -4.87 8.91 3.47
CA LEU A 61 -5.97 9.88 3.33
C LEU A 61 -6.34 10.51 4.68
N LYS A 62 -6.43 9.70 5.74
CA LYS A 62 -6.71 10.20 7.09
C LYS A 62 -5.63 11.19 7.56
N ASN A 63 -4.36 10.86 7.38
CA ASN A 63 -3.26 11.76 7.74
C ASN A 63 -3.32 13.08 6.96
N LYS A 64 -3.68 13.03 5.67
CA LYS A 64 -3.85 14.24 4.85
C LYS A 64 -5.02 15.09 5.33
N LEU A 65 -6.14 14.46 5.72
CA LEU A 65 -7.29 15.16 6.28
C LEU A 65 -6.94 15.85 7.60
N GLU A 66 -6.27 15.15 8.52
CA GLU A 66 -5.82 15.71 9.80
C GLU A 66 -4.87 16.91 9.60
N ASN A 67 -4.02 16.87 8.57
CA ASN A 67 -3.15 18.00 8.24
C ASN A 67 -3.94 19.21 7.70
N ILE A 68 -5.00 18.98 6.94
CA ILE A 68 -5.88 20.03 6.44
C ILE A 68 -6.65 20.66 7.60
N GLU A 69 -7.22 19.85 8.50
CA GLU A 69 -7.93 20.32 9.69
C GLU A 69 -7.05 21.24 10.54
N LYS A 70 -5.81 20.82 10.83
CA LYS A 70 -4.84 21.64 11.57
C LYS A 70 -4.50 22.96 10.87
N ALA A 71 -4.42 22.97 9.54
CA ALA A 71 -4.13 24.18 8.79
C ALA A 71 -5.31 25.16 8.82
N ILE A 72 -6.55 24.66 8.81
CA ILE A 72 -7.76 25.48 8.95
C ILE A 72 -7.83 26.10 10.35
N ASP A 73 -7.56 25.31 11.39
CA ASP A 73 -7.56 25.79 12.78
C ASP A 73 -6.55 26.93 13.01
N GLN A 74 -5.44 26.97 12.26
CA GLN A 74 -4.44 28.03 12.35
C GLN A 74 -4.86 29.35 11.66
N ILE A 75 -5.89 29.31 10.82
CA ILE A 75 -6.40 30.48 10.09
C ILE A 75 -7.55 31.15 10.86
N GLN A 76 -8.18 30.44 11.80
CA GLN A 76 -9.26 30.93 12.66
C GLN A 76 -8.72 31.63 13.90
#